data_AF-A0A9E5F296-F1
#
_entry.id   AF-A0A9E5F296-F1
#
_cell.length_a   1.000
_cell.length_b   1.000
_cell.length_c   1.000
_cell.angle_alpha   90.00
_cell.angle_beta   90.00
_cell.angle_gamma   90.00
#
_symmetry.space_group_name_H-M   'P 1'
#
loop_
_entity.id
_entity.type
_entity.pdbx_description
1 polymer ?
#
loop_
_entity_poly.entity_id
_entity_poly.type
_entity_poly.pdbx_seq_one_letter_code
_entity_poly.pdbx_strand_id
1 'polypeptide(L)' 'LDEKSTFLITGNPQALSDFGSAFNVAGWPSGNTTVHNLKTILVGPDLEELKQYKENEWSPEQLIKDAHQFISKSK' A
#
# COMPACT_ATOMS: atom_id res chain seq x y z
N LEU A 1 -2.01 5.70 -17.29
CA LEU A 1 -2.20 6.08 -15.88
C LEU A 1 -2.25 7.60 -15.84
N ASP A 2 -3.41 8.19 -15.53
CA ASP A 2 -3.49 9.63 -15.27
C ASP A 2 -2.73 9.86 -13.95
N GLU A 3 -1.59 10.56 -14.01
CA GLU A 3 -0.65 10.76 -12.89
C GLU A 3 -1.26 11.55 -11.70
N LYS A 4 -2.54 11.96 -11.82
CA LYS A 4 -3.25 12.80 -10.85
C LYS A 4 -3.65 12.13 -9.54
N SER A 5 -3.36 10.85 -9.33
CA SER A 5 -3.84 10.12 -8.13
C SER A 5 -2.73 9.43 -7.33
N THR A 6 -1.46 9.78 -7.54
CA THR A 6 -0.35 9.28 -6.71
C THR A 6 0.15 10.41 -5.83
N PHE A 7 0.03 10.23 -4.51
CA PHE A 7 0.57 11.16 -3.53
C PHE A 7 1.70 10.48 -2.76
N LEU A 8 2.87 11.13 -2.73
CA LEU A 8 3.92 10.74 -1.80
C LEU A 8 3.56 11.31 -0.42
N ILE A 9 3.24 10.44 0.52
CA ILE A 9 3.01 10.83 1.91
C ILE A 9 4.33 10.71 2.66
N THR A 10 4.71 11.79 3.33
CA THR A 10 5.89 11.86 4.20
C THR A 10 5.47 12.34 5.58
N GLY A 11 6.33 12.20 6.60
CA GLY A 11 5.99 12.61 7.95
C GLY A 11 7.16 12.46 8.91
N ASN A 12 6.87 12.62 10.21
CA ASN A 12 7.87 12.37 11.23
C ASN A 12 8.26 10.87 11.25
N PRO A 13 9.48 10.52 11.68
CA PRO A 13 9.96 9.14 11.62
C PRO A 13 9.12 8.14 12.42
N GLN A 14 8.55 8.56 13.55
CA GLN A 14 7.72 7.68 14.39
C GLN A 14 6.42 7.30 13.69
N ALA A 15 5.69 8.28 13.13
CA ALA A 15 4.45 8.05 12.41
C ALA A 15 4.67 7.16 11.17
N LEU A 16 5.80 7.34 10.47
CA LEU A 16 6.17 6.47 9.34
C LEU A 16 6.50 5.04 9.81
N SER A 17 7.18 4.90 10.95
CA SER A 17 7.49 3.60 11.56
C SER A 17 6.21 2.86 12.01
N ASP A 18 5.27 3.58 12.63
CA ASP A 18 4.00 3.03 13.10
C ASP A 18 3.14 2.57 11.90
N PHE A 19 3.05 3.41 10.86
CA PHE A 19 2.36 3.08 9.62
C PHE A 19 2.98 1.87 8.91
N GLY A 20 4.32 1.84 8.79
CA GLY A 20 5.02 0.70 8.20
C GLY A 20 4.75 -0.59 8.98
N SER A 21 4.79 -0.53 10.31
CA SER A 21 4.52 -1.67 11.18
C SER A 21 3.09 -2.21 11.03
N ALA A 22 2.09 -1.32 10.93
CA ALA A 22 0.69 -1.71 10.73
C ALA A 22 0.48 -2.55 9.46
N PHE A 23 1.29 -2.32 8.43
CA PHE A 23 1.21 -3.03 7.15
C PHE A 23 2.38 -3.98 6.90
N ASN A 24 3.17 -4.34 7.92
CA ASN A 24 4.35 -5.21 7.78
C ASN A 24 5.34 -4.74 6.68
N VAL A 25 5.48 -3.43 6.53
CA VAL A 25 6.52 -2.80 5.73
C VAL A 25 7.74 -2.62 6.63
N ALA A 26 8.84 -3.23 6.25
CA ALA A 26 10.10 -3.19 6.95
C ALA A 26 11.16 -2.57 6.03
N GLY A 27 11.97 -1.68 6.60
CA GLY A 27 13.13 -1.13 5.93
C GLY A 27 14.25 -0.84 6.91
N TRP A 28 15.48 -0.86 6.41
CA TRP A 28 16.68 -0.58 7.18
C TRP A 28 17.66 0.24 6.35
N PRO A 29 18.44 1.13 7.00
CA PRO A 29 19.45 1.91 6.32
C PRO A 29 20.57 1.01 5.79
N SER A 30 21.06 1.33 4.59
CA SER A 30 22.18 0.67 3.93
C SER A 30 23.05 1.71 3.24
N GLY A 31 23.98 2.31 3.99
CA GLY A 31 24.77 3.44 3.51
C GLY A 31 23.88 4.66 3.22
N ASN A 32 23.90 5.14 1.98
CA ASN A 32 23.07 6.28 1.54
C ASN A 32 21.70 5.88 0.99
N THR A 33 21.30 4.60 1.13
CA THR A 33 20.01 4.09 0.67
C THR A 33 19.23 3.45 1.81
N THR A 34 17.94 3.24 1.59
CA THR A 34 17.10 2.41 2.46
C THR A 34 16.72 1.17 1.69
N VAL A 35 17.05 0.00 2.24
CA VAL A 35 16.55 -1.29 1.74
C VAL A 35 15.22 -1.53 2.41
N HIS A 36 14.21 -1.93 1.65
CA HIS A 36 12.87 -2.22 2.17
C HIS A 36 12.21 -3.35 1.38
N ASN A 37 11.19 -3.97 1.95
CA ASN A 37 10.33 -4.88 1.17
C ASN A 37 9.42 -4.07 0.24
N LEU A 38 9.16 -4.61 -0.95
CA LEU A 38 8.15 -4.09 -1.86
C LEU A 38 6.80 -4.70 -1.49
N LYS A 39 5.83 -3.84 -1.17
CA LYS A 39 4.47 -4.26 -0.82
C LYS A 39 3.46 -3.34 -1.49
N THR A 40 2.45 -3.95 -2.12
CA THR A 40 1.30 -3.24 -2.69
C THR A 40 0.06 -3.80 -2.01
N ILE A 41 -0.77 -2.93 -1.46
CA ILE A 41 -1.97 -3.31 -0.70
C ILE A 41 -3.18 -2.52 -1.18
N LEU A 42 -4.34 -3.17 -1.23
CA LEU A 42 -5.63 -2.53 -1.33
C LEU A 42 -6.20 -2.37 0.08
N VAL A 43 -6.53 -1.14 0.44
CA VAL A 43 -7.00 -0.76 1.77
C VAL A 43 -8.45 -0.28 1.69
N GLY A 44 -9.26 -0.67 2.67
CA GLY A 44 -10.66 -0.23 2.78
C GLY A 44 -10.82 1.16 3.40
N PRO A 45 -12.07 1.66 3.48
CA PRO A 45 -12.35 2.98 4.03
C PRO A 45 -12.00 3.11 5.52
N ASP A 46 -11.96 2.00 6.26
CA ASP A 46 -11.64 1.95 7.69
C ASP A 46 -10.17 1.59 7.95
N LEU A 47 -9.31 1.70 6.93
CA LEU A 47 -7.87 1.40 6.95
C LEU A 47 -7.52 -0.07 7.16
N GLU A 48 -8.47 -0.97 6.92
CA GLU A 48 -8.25 -2.41 6.94
C GLU A 48 -7.59 -2.91 5.65
N GLU A 49 -6.67 -3.88 5.76
CA GLU A 49 -6.08 -4.55 4.59
C GLU A 49 -7.12 -5.47 3.94
N LEU A 50 -7.59 -5.11 2.73
CA LEU A 50 -8.54 -5.93 1.97
C LEU A 50 -7.83 -6.99 1.14
N LYS A 51 -6.66 -6.64 0.58
CA LYS A 51 -5.86 -7.54 -0.26
C LYS A 51 -4.41 -7.07 -0.35
N GLN A 52 -3.47 -8.01 -0.25
CA GLN A 52 -2.07 -7.79 -0.60
C GLN A 52 -1.75 -8.35 -1.97
N TYR A 53 -1.01 -7.59 -2.77
CA TYR A 53 -0.45 -8.03 -4.05
C TYR A 53 1.02 -8.40 -3.86
N LYS A 54 1.42 -9.48 -4.51
CA LYS A 54 2.80 -9.95 -4.45
C LYS A 54 3.64 -9.15 -5.45
N GLU A 55 4.62 -8.40 -4.96
CA GLU A 55 5.56 -7.63 -5.79
C GLU A 55 4.84 -6.83 -6.90
N ASN A 56 5.06 -7.22 -8.15
CA ASN A 56 4.51 -6.62 -9.36
C ASN A 56 3.39 -7.47 -10.01
N GLU A 57 2.87 -8.47 -9.29
CA GLU A 57 1.76 -9.33 -9.74
C GLU A 57 0.40 -8.60 -9.58
N TRP A 58 0.28 -7.42 -10.20
CA TRP A 58 -0.96 -6.64 -10.24
C TRP A 58 -1.04 -5.80 -11.51
N SER A 59 -2.27 -5.50 -11.96
CA SER A 59 -2.53 -4.54 -13.02
C SER A 59 -3.58 -3.53 -12.55
N PRO A 60 -3.60 -2.30 -13.08
CA PRO A 60 -4.63 -1.32 -12.73
C PRO A 60 -6.06 -1.85 -12.91
N GLU A 61 -6.32 -2.61 -13.97
CA GLU A 61 -7.63 -3.20 -14.25
C GLU A 61 -8.02 -4.23 -13.17
N GLN A 62 -7.05 -5.03 -12.72
CA GLN A 62 -7.25 -5.99 -11.64
C GLN A 62 -7.52 -5.30 -10.30
N LEU A 63 -6.81 -4.21 -9.98
CA LEU A 63 -7.05 -3.41 -8.78
C LEU A 63 -8.48 -2.87 -8.74
N ILE A 64 -8.94 -2.28 -9.85
CA ILE A 64 -10.29 -1.71 -9.97
C ILE A 64 -11.35 -2.82 -9.81
N LYS A 65 -11.14 -3.98 -10.45
CA LYS A 65 -12.04 -5.13 -10.33
C LYS A 65 -12.13 -5.62 -8.89
N ASP A 66 -10.99 -5.78 -8.20
CA ASP A 66 -10.95 -6.21 -6.80
C ASP A 66 -11.69 -5.19 -5.91
N ALA A 67 -11.41 -3.89 -6.07
CA ALA A 67 -12.06 -2.84 -5.30
C ALA A 67 -13.60 -2.86 -5.46
N HIS A 68 -14.10 -3.01 -6.70
CA HIS A 68 -15.53 -3.14 -6.95
C HIS A 68 -16.15 -4.37 -6.29
N GLN A 69 -15.45 -5.51 -6.28
CA GLN A 69 -15.92 -6.72 -5.63
C GLN A 69 -16.04 -6.58 -4.11
N PHE A 70 -15.15 -5.80 -3.48
CA PHE A 70 -15.26 -5.53 -2.05
C PHE A 70 -16.42 -4.58 -1.75
N ILE A 71 -16.55 -3.49 -2.51
CA ILE A 71 -17.65 -2.52 -2.35
C ILE A 71 -19.03 -3.18 -2.52
N SER A 72 -19.18 -4.12 -3.46
CA SER A 72 -20.46 -4.80 -3.69
C SER A 72 -20.83 -5.81 -2.60
N LYS A 73 -19.84 -6.36 -1.89
CA LYS A 73 -20.06 -7.30 -0.76
C LYS A 73 -20.37 -6.61 0.56
N SER A 74 -19.97 -5.35 0.72
CA SER A 74 -20.22 -4.56 1.93
C SER A 74 -21.60 -3.87 1.95
N LYS A 75 -22.45 -4.12 0.96
CA LYS A 75 -23.86 -3.66 0.89
C LYS A 75 -24.81 -4.81 1.20
#